data_AF-A0A4Q2AYV3-F1
#
_entry.id   AF-A0A4Q2AYV3-F1
#
_cell.length_a   1.000
_cell.length_b   1.000
_cell.length_c   1.000
_cell.angle_alpha   90.00
_cell.angle_beta   90.00
_cell.angle_gamma   90.00
#
_symmetry.space_group_name_H-M   'P 1'
#
loop_
_entity.id
_entity.type
_entity.pdbx_description
1 polymer ?
#
loop_
_entity_poly.entity_id
_entity_poly.type
_entity_poly.pdbx_seq_one_letter_code
_entity_poly.pdbx_strand_id
1 'polypeptide(L)'
;MTYNHLTISELSFIQNFWNQGVKAYIAAKTLKRSAETIYRVYRFLDAGNSISEYYENYRANKSKSGRKLIVLPNDELEYIKEKVSLGWTPDTIIGRNEKHISCS
;
A
#
# COMPACT_ATOMS: atom_id res chain seq x y z
N MET A 1 -14.68 9.91 2.30
CA MET A 1 -14.72 8.74 3.21
C MET A 1 -13.33 8.12 3.26
N THR A 2 -12.64 8.26 4.38
CA THR A 2 -11.30 7.67 4.55
C THR A 2 -11.47 6.20 4.95
N TYR A 3 -11.04 5.28 4.09
CA TYR A 3 -11.09 3.86 4.39
C TYR A 3 -10.14 3.55 5.55
N ASN A 4 -10.69 3.17 6.71
CA ASN A 4 -9.86 2.84 7.87
C ASN A 4 -9.46 1.37 7.79
N HIS A 5 -8.17 1.08 7.61
CA HIS A 5 -7.66 -0.28 7.54
C HIS A 5 -7.77 -0.99 8.91
N LEU A 6 -7.85 -2.33 8.89
CA LEU A 6 -7.72 -3.12 10.11
C LEU A 6 -6.26 -3.09 10.56
N THR A 7 -6.03 -2.75 11.82
CA THR A 7 -4.71 -2.88 12.43
C THR A 7 -4.39 -4.34 12.71
N ILE A 8 -3.11 -4.65 12.93
CA ILE A 8 -2.69 -6.02 13.24
C ILE A 8 -3.29 -6.52 14.56
N SER A 9 -3.43 -5.62 15.55
CA SER A 9 -4.08 -5.93 16.83
C SER A 9 -5.57 -6.29 16.63
N GLU A 10 -6.29 -5.53 15.80
CA GLU A 10 -7.67 -5.85 15.45
C GLU A 10 -7.78 -7.20 14.74
N LEU A 11 -6.86 -7.50 13.82
CA LEU A 11 -6.83 -8.81 13.16
C LEU A 11 -6.59 -9.96 14.16
N SER A 12 -5.73 -9.79 15.16
CA SER A 12 -5.54 -10.77 16.22
C SER A 12 -6.80 -10.96 17.08
N PHE A 13 -7.52 -9.88 17.40
CA PHE A 13 -8.81 -9.99 18.09
C PHE A 13 -9.85 -10.72 17.25
N ILE A 14 -9.92 -10.43 15.94
CA ILE A 14 -10.81 -11.11 15.01
C ILE A 14 -10.48 -12.61 14.96
N GLN A 15 -9.20 -12.98 14.94
CA GLN A 15 -8.78 -14.38 15.01
C GLN A 15 -9.27 -15.08 16.28
N ASN A 16 -9.12 -14.41 17.42
CA ASN A 16 -9.56 -14.96 18.70
C ASN A 16 -11.08 -15.14 18.72
N PHE A 17 -11.85 -14.15 18.26
CA PHE A 17 -13.30 -14.28 18.13
C PHE A 17 -13.72 -15.42 17.20
N TRP A 18 -13.03 -15.60 16.08
CA TRP A 18 -13.28 -16.71 15.16
C TRP A 18 -12.98 -18.07 15.82
N ASN A 19 -11.84 -18.21 16.52
CA ASN A 19 -11.48 -19.42 17.27
C ASN A 19 -12.51 -19.76 18.37
N GLN A 20 -13.11 -18.75 19.00
CA GLN A 20 -14.16 -18.91 20.01
C GLN A 20 -15.55 -19.20 19.42
N GLY A 21 -15.71 -19.20 18.08
CA GLY A 21 -16.99 -19.39 17.42
C GLY A 21 -17.94 -18.19 17.55
N VAL A 22 -17.43 -17.00 17.89
CA VAL A 22 -18.23 -15.77 17.97
C VAL A 22 -18.66 -15.36 16.57
N LYS A 23 -19.95 -15.06 16.38
CA LYS A 23 -20.49 -14.64 15.09
C LYS A 23 -19.87 -13.31 14.63
N ALA A 24 -19.54 -13.21 13.34
CA ALA A 24 -18.86 -12.05 12.75
C ALA A 24 -19.55 -10.70 13.02
N TYR A 25 -20.90 -10.64 13.03
CA TYR A 25 -21.62 -9.41 13.33
C TYR A 25 -21.47 -8.94 14.78
N ILE A 26 -21.24 -9.87 15.73
CA ILE A 26 -20.97 -9.55 17.13
C ILE A 26 -19.57 -8.98 17.24
N ALA A 27 -18.58 -9.65 16.64
CA ALA A 27 -17.20 -9.16 16.59
C ALA A 27 -17.11 -7.77 15.93
N ALA A 28 -17.89 -7.52 14.86
CA ALA A 28 -17.97 -6.22 14.21
C ALA A 28 -18.52 -5.12 15.14
N LYS A 29 -19.59 -5.41 15.88
CA LYS A 29 -20.14 -4.47 16.88
C LYS A 29 -19.12 -4.19 17.99
N THR A 30 -18.45 -5.21 18.51
CA THR A 30 -17.43 -5.07 19.56
C THR A 30 -16.26 -4.22 19.11
N LEU A 31 -15.74 -4.46 17.89
CA LEU A 31 -14.62 -3.72 17.31
C LEU A 31 -15.03 -2.37 16.71
N LYS A 32 -16.33 -2.03 16.73
CA LYS A 32 -16.90 -0.83 16.09
C LYS A 32 -16.49 -0.72 14.61
N ARG A 33 -16.44 -1.85 13.91
CA ARG A 33 -16.10 -1.96 12.48
C ARG A 33 -17.32 -2.34 11.65
N SER A 34 -17.23 -2.11 10.34
CA SER A 34 -18.28 -2.55 9.43
C SER A 34 -18.40 -4.08 9.46
N ALA A 35 -19.63 -4.58 9.41
CA ALA A 35 -19.87 -6.03 9.41
C ALA A 35 -19.18 -6.70 8.21
N GLU A 36 -19.31 -6.12 7.01
CA GLU A 36 -18.67 -6.60 5.78
C GLU A 36 -17.14 -6.75 5.95
N THR A 37 -16.48 -5.79 6.60
CA THR A 37 -15.03 -5.86 6.87
C THR A 37 -14.67 -7.11 7.68
N ILE A 38 -15.43 -7.42 8.73
CA ILE A 38 -15.19 -8.61 9.55
C ILE A 38 -15.57 -9.89 8.81
N TYR A 39 -16.69 -9.89 8.08
CA TYR A 39 -17.10 -11.04 7.26
C TYR A 39 -16.07 -11.40 6.18
N ARG A 40 -15.37 -10.42 5.61
CA ARG A 40 -14.26 -10.67 4.69
C ARG A 40 -13.11 -11.42 5.36
N VAL A 41 -12.77 -11.07 6.60
CA VAL A 41 -11.71 -11.76 7.35
C VAL A 41 -12.17 -13.17 7.76
N TYR A 42 -13.40 -13.32 8.27
CA TYR A 42 -13.95 -14.63 8.62
C TYR A 42 -13.97 -15.58 7.43
N ARG A 43 -14.49 -15.16 6.27
CA ARG A 43 -14.46 -15.97 5.03
C ARG A 43 -13.05 -16.40 4.63
N PHE A 44 -12.06 -15.55 4.88
CA PHE A 44 -10.67 -15.87 4.59
C PHE A 44 -10.12 -16.95 5.54
N LEU A 45 -10.48 -16.87 6.83
CA LEU A 45 -10.16 -17.89 7.84
C LEU A 45 -10.90 -19.20 7.61
N ASP A 46 -12.19 -19.16 7.25
CA ASP A 46 -13.00 -20.33 6.93
C ASP A 46 -12.46 -21.09 5.70
N ALA A 47 -11.76 -20.39 4.80
CA ALA A 47 -11.04 -21.00 3.68
C ALA A 47 -9.69 -21.66 4.09
N GLY A 48 -9.37 -21.70 5.39
CA GLY A 48 -8.18 -22.34 5.94
C GLY A 48 -6.91 -21.48 5.93
N ASN A 49 -7.01 -20.19 5.58
CA ASN A 49 -5.86 -19.29 5.55
C ASN A 49 -5.60 -18.68 6.93
N SER A 50 -4.37 -18.22 7.15
CA SER A 50 -3.97 -17.57 8.41
C SER A 50 -4.16 -16.06 8.40
N ILE A 51 -4.37 -15.43 9.57
CA ILE A 51 -4.39 -13.96 9.70
C ILE A 51 -3.08 -13.32 9.21
N SER A 52 -1.94 -13.96 9.43
CA SER A 52 -0.64 -13.49 8.91
C SER A 52 -0.68 -13.34 7.39
N GLU A 53 -1.24 -14.33 6.67
CA GLU A 53 -1.38 -14.29 5.22
C GLU A 53 -2.36 -13.20 4.77
N TYR A 54 -3.42 -12.95 5.54
CA TYR A 54 -4.33 -11.83 5.28
C TYR A 54 -3.59 -10.49 5.33
N TYR A 55 -2.74 -10.30 6.33
CA TYR A 55 -1.95 -9.08 6.51
C TYR A 55 -0.88 -8.92 5.42
N GLU A 56 -0.17 -10.00 5.08
CA GLU A 56 0.84 -9.96 4.02
C GLU A 56 0.20 -9.71 2.64
N ASN A 57 -0.97 -10.29 2.36
CA ASN A 57 -1.75 -9.98 1.15
C ASN A 57 -2.13 -8.49 1.09
N TYR A 58 -2.55 -7.92 2.22
CA TYR A 58 -2.81 -6.49 2.30
C TYR A 58 -1.56 -5.67 1.98
N ARG A 59 -0.41 -5.99 2.59
CA ARG A 59 0.86 -5.30 2.33
C ARG A 59 1.30 -5.40 0.87
N ALA A 60 1.21 -6.59 0.28
CA ALA A 60 1.54 -6.83 -1.12
C ALA A 60 0.62 -6.06 -2.09
N ASN A 61 -0.66 -5.92 -1.76
CA ASN A 61 -1.59 -5.10 -2.55
C ASN A 61 -1.35 -3.60 -2.32
N LYS A 62 -0.97 -3.20 -1.10
CA LYS A 62 -0.66 -1.80 -0.79
C LYS A 62 0.61 -1.33 -1.51
N SER A 63 1.64 -2.18 -1.64
CA SER A 63 2.85 -1.86 -2.42
C SER A 63 2.57 -1.73 -3.93
N LYS A 64 1.49 -2.34 -4.41
CA LYS A 64 1.02 -2.16 -5.79
C LYS A 64 0.33 -0.81 -6.01
N SER A 65 -0.18 -0.19 -4.95
CA SER A 65 -0.84 1.11 -5.00
C SER A 65 0.15 2.27 -5.12
N GLY A 66 -0.33 3.41 -5.62
CA GLY A 66 0.48 4.63 -5.78
C GLY A 66 1.30 4.66 -7.07
N ARG A 67 2.01 5.78 -7.25
CA ARG A 67 2.87 6.01 -8.41
C ARG A 67 4.08 5.08 -8.35
N LYS A 68 4.35 4.38 -9.45
CA LYS A 68 5.56 3.55 -9.57
C LYS A 68 6.79 4.43 -9.67
N LEU A 69 7.89 3.96 -9.11
CA LEU A 69 9.19 4.58 -9.29
C LEU A 69 9.49 4.63 -10.78
N ILE A 70 9.75 5.82 -11.28
CA ILE A 70 10.25 6.01 -12.65
C ILE A 70 11.75 5.86 -12.57
N VAL A 71 12.27 4.82 -13.19
CA VAL A 71 13.72 4.66 -13.38
C VAL A 71 14.05 5.39 -14.68
N LEU A 72 14.82 6.47 -14.55
CA LEU A 72 15.29 7.21 -15.71
C LEU A 72 16.32 6.38 -16.48
N PRO A 73 16.28 6.37 -17.83
CA PRO A 73 17.31 5.73 -18.63
C PRO A 73 18.67 6.38 -18.36
N ASN A 74 19.75 5.59 -18.54
CA ASN A 74 21.12 6.03 -18.25
C ASN A 74 21.49 7.34 -18.96
N ASP A 75 21.05 7.49 -20.22
CA ASP A 75 21.30 8.69 -21.03
C ASP A 75 20.69 9.97 -20.42
N GLU A 76 19.49 9.87 -19.83
CA GLU A 76 18.87 10.98 -19.11
C GLU A 76 19.59 11.24 -17.78
N LEU A 77 20.01 10.19 -17.07
CA LEU A 77 20.76 10.30 -15.82
C LEU A 77 22.13 10.97 -16.01
N GLU A 78 22.86 10.61 -17.05
CA GLU A 78 24.17 11.21 -17.36
C GLU A 78 24.03 12.69 -17.68
N TYR A 79 23.02 13.05 -18.50
CA TYR A 79 22.71 14.44 -18.79
C TYR A 79 22.40 15.25 -17.52
N ILE A 80 21.54 14.72 -16.64
CA ILE A 80 21.21 15.39 -15.37
C ILE A 80 22.47 15.56 -14.51
N LYS A 81 23.30 14.52 -14.37
CA LYS A 81 24.54 14.57 -13.58
C LYS A 81 25.53 15.60 -14.15
N GLU A 82 25.69 15.65 -15.46
CA GLU A 82 26.53 16.64 -16.13
C GLU A 82 26.04 18.06 -15.84
N LYS A 83 24.76 18.35 -16.04
CA LYS A 83 24.21 19.71 -15.84
C LYS A 83 24.20 20.13 -14.37
N VAL A 84 23.94 19.20 -13.45
CA VAL A 84 24.06 19.45 -12.00
C VAL A 84 25.50 19.78 -11.63
N SER A 85 26.49 19.11 -12.24
CA SER A 85 27.92 19.40 -12.01
C SER A 85 28.32 20.78 -12.55
N LEU A 86 27.62 21.29 -13.58
CA LEU A 86 27.75 22.66 -14.10
C LEU A 86 27.00 23.71 -13.25
N GLY A 87 26.40 23.31 -12.12
CA GLY A 87 25.70 24.20 -11.20
C GLY A 87 24.27 24.54 -11.61
N TRP A 88 23.67 23.82 -12.55
CA TRP A 88 22.30 24.10 -12.99
C TRP A 88 21.28 23.59 -11.97
N THR A 89 20.21 24.36 -11.76
CA THR A 89 19.08 23.93 -10.94
C THR A 89 18.16 22.99 -11.73
N PRO A 90 17.42 22.08 -11.07
CA PRO A 90 16.48 21.17 -11.75
C PRO A 90 15.47 21.90 -12.63
N ASP A 91 14.98 23.07 -12.19
CA ASP A 91 14.07 23.91 -12.95
C ASP A 91 14.73 24.43 -14.24
N THR A 92 16.00 24.80 -14.18
CA THR A 92 16.77 25.21 -15.36
C THR A 92 17.00 24.05 -16.34
N ILE A 93 17.25 22.86 -15.82
CA ILE A 93 17.48 21.65 -16.63
C ILE A 93 16.20 21.27 -17.41
N ILE A 94 15.04 21.37 -16.77
CA ILE A 94 13.74 21.09 -17.40
C ILE A 94 13.31 22.24 -18.31
N GLY A 95 13.41 23.48 -17.83
CA GLY A 95 12.90 24.68 -18.50
C GLY A 95 13.62 25.04 -19.80
N ARG A 96 14.87 24.60 -19.98
CA ARG A 96 15.59 24.76 -21.25
C ARG A 96 15.12 23.80 -22.35
N ASN A 97 14.46 22.70 -21.98
CA ASN A 97 13.93 21.69 -22.89
C ASN A 97 14.96 21.16 -23.92
N GLU A 98 16.25 21.13 -23.54
CA GLU A 98 17.35 20.65 -24.40
C GLU A 98 17.33 19.13 -24.56
N LYS A 99 16.82 18.41 -23.55
CA LYS A 99 16.66 16.96 -23.55
C LYS A 99 15.32 16.59 -22.93
N HIS A 100 14.59 15.69 -23.58
CA HIS A 100 13.38 15.13 -22.99
C HIS A 100 13.76 14.25 -21.79
N ILE A 101 13.20 14.54 -20.62
CA ILE A 101 13.38 13.74 -19.40
C ILE A 101 12.06 13.03 -19.11
N SER A 102 12.11 11.72 -18.98
CA SER A 102 10.93 10.86 -18.88
C SER A 102 10.26 10.89 -17.49
N CYS A 103 10.65 11.80 -16.60
CA CYS A 103 9.95 12.04 -15.33
C CYS A 103 8.96 13.19 -15.44
N SER A 104 7.77 13.00 -14.85
CA SER A 104 6.74 14.04 -14.66
C SER A 104 6.23 14.02 -13.23
#